data_AF-Q5ZXF5-F1
#
_entry.id   AF-Q5ZXF5-F1
#
_cell.length_a   1.000
_cell.length_b   1.000
_cell.length_c   1.000
_cell.angle_alpha   90.00
_cell.angle_beta   90.00
_cell.angle_gamma   90.00
#
_symmetry.space_group_name_H-M   'P 1'
#
loop_
_entity.id
_entity.type
_entity.pdbx_description
1 polymer ?
#
loop_
_entity_poly.entity_id
_entity_poly.type
_entity_poly.pdbx_seq_one_letter_code
_entity_poly.pdbx_strand_id
1 'polypeptide(L)' 'MLSICYECISIPIYSRLLNKASNSTSKVQIALLQRFVKQFGRHRIWVVLLNREFSNKARTSF' A
#
# COMPACT_ATOMS: atom_id res chain seq x y z
N MET A 1 3.92 -0.86 4.24
CA MET A 1 4.64 0.30 3.68
C MET A 1 4.11 0.54 2.27
N LEU A 2 3.95 1.79 1.86
CA LEU A 2 3.62 2.22 0.51
C LEU A 2 4.76 3.10 0.00
N SER A 3 5.21 2.81 -1.22
CA SER A 3 6.34 3.46 -1.85
C SER A 3 5.96 3.91 -3.25
N ILE A 4 6.67 4.93 -3.75
CA ILE A 4 6.68 5.27 -5.17
C ILE A 4 7.93 4.64 -5.78
N CYS A 5 7.77 4.00 -6.93
CA CYS A 5 8.89 3.53 -7.73
C CYS A 5 9.33 4.64 -8.70
N TYR A 6 10.58 5.06 -8.64
CA TYR A 6 11.18 6.03 -9.54
C TYR A 6 12.60 5.57 -9.90
N GLU A 7 12.93 5.52 -11.20
CA GLU A 7 14.26 5.10 -11.68
C GLU A 7 14.74 3.76 -11.05
N CYS A 8 13.85 2.77 -11.02
CA CYS A 8 14.08 1.46 -10.39
C CYS A 8 14.34 1.49 -8.86
N ILE A 9 14.16 2.62 -8.19
CA ILE A 9 14.29 2.78 -6.74
C ILE A 9 12.91 2.87 -6.10
N SER A 10 12.69 2.08 -5.05
CA SER A 10 11.47 2.15 -4.23
C SER A 10 11.68 3.15 -3.10
N ILE A 11 11.04 4.31 -3.20
CA ILE A 11 11.12 5.38 -2.20
C ILE A 11 9.89 5.27 -1.29
N PRO A 12 10.06 4.93 0.00
CA PRO A 12 8.95 4.81 0.93
C PRO A 12 8.37 6.19 1.27
N ILE A 13 7.09 6.38 0.99
CA ILE A 13 6.41 7.67 1.20
C ILE A 13 5.29 7.60 2.25
N TYR A 14 4.83 6.39 2.56
CA TYR A 14 3.74 6.20 3.52
C TYR A 14 3.96 4.91 4.30
N SER A 15 4.01 5.01 5.63
CA SER A 15 4.11 3.84 6.50
C SER A 15 3.21 3.98 7.72
N ARG A 16 2.94 2.86 8.35
CA ARG A 16 2.25 2.78 9.64
C ARG A 16 3.07 1.88 10.53
N LEU A 17 3.47 2.39 11.69
CA LEU A 17 4.03 1.58 12.76
C LEU A 17 2.97 0.56 13.22
N LEU A 18 3.32 -0.72 13.17
CA LEU A 18 2.45 -1.79 13.62
C LEU A 18 2.81 -2.14 15.05
N ASN A 19 1.80 -2.16 15.92
CA ASN A 19 1.97 -2.53 17.32
C ASN A 19 2.09 -4.05 17.54
N LYS A 20 2.52 -4.80 16.51
CA LYS A 20 2.64 -6.27 16.54
C LYS A 20 3.95 -6.66 15.86
N ALA A 21 4.67 -7.60 16.47
CA ALA A 21 6.02 -7.99 16.08
C ALA A 21 6.12 -8.79 14.75
N SER A 22 5.00 -9.05 14.06
CA SER A 22 5.04 -9.85 12.83
C SER A 22 3.94 -9.46 11.85
N ASN A 23 4.42 -9.12 10.65
CA ASN A 23 3.75 -9.02 9.35
C ASN A 23 2.52 -8.10 9.23
N SER A 24 2.61 -7.18 8.26
CA SER A 24 1.44 -6.45 7.80
C SER A 24 0.46 -7.41 7.14
N THR A 25 -0.74 -7.58 7.71
CA THR A 25 -1.82 -8.32 7.04
C THR A 25 -2.32 -7.54 5.83
N SER A 26 -2.92 -8.21 4.84
CA SER A 26 -3.57 -7.55 3.69
C SER A 26 -4.54 -6.44 4.14
N LYS A 27 -5.27 -6.61 5.24
CA LYS A 27 -6.15 -5.56 5.80
C LYS A 27 -5.42 -4.25 6.12
N VAL A 28 -4.22 -4.34 6.68
CA VAL A 28 -3.39 -3.17 7.02
C VAL A 28 -2.91 -2.48 5.74
N GLN A 29 -2.48 -3.25 4.75
CA GLN A 29 -2.03 -2.73 3.46
C GLN A 29 -3.17 -2.06 2.69
N ILE A 30 -4.37 -2.65 2.69
CA ILE A 30 -5.58 -2.06 2.12
C ILE A 30 -5.93 -0.75 2.83
N ALA A 31 -5.98 -0.75 4.16
CA ALA A 31 -6.30 0.45 4.93
C ALA A 31 -5.27 1.56 4.67
N LEU A 32 -4.00 1.21 4.50
CA LEU A 32 -2.94 2.17 4.19
C LEU A 32 -3.10 2.77 2.79
N LEU A 33 -3.45 1.94 1.80
CA LEU A 33 -3.74 2.41 0.45
C LEU A 33 -5.03 3.25 0.39
N GLN A 34 -6.09 2.84 1.07
CA GLN A 34 -7.33 3.62 1.19
C GLN A 34 -7.09 5.00 1.82
N ARG A 35 -6.24 5.07 2.86
CA ARG A 35 -5.83 6.34 3.47
C ARG A 35 -5.06 7.22 2.48
N PHE A 36 -4.14 6.64 1.72
CA PHE A 36 -3.41 7.36 0.68
C PHE A 36 -4.37 7.93 -0.38
N VAL A 37 -5.27 7.10 -0.91
CA VAL A 37 -6.28 7.53 -1.91
C VAL A 37 -7.21 8.60 -1.33
N LYS A 38 -7.62 8.49 -0.07
CA LYS A 38 -8.45 9.52 0.59
C LYS A 38 -7.72 10.86 0.72
N GLN A 39 -6.42 10.84 0.99
CA GLN A 39 -5.63 12.05 1.19
C GLN A 39 -5.25 12.75 -0.13
N PHE A 40 -4.85 11.97 -1.15
CA PHE A 40 -4.26 12.51 -2.38
C PHE A 40 -5.16 12.36 -3.61
N GLY A 41 -6.27 11.62 -3.47
CA GLY A 41 -7.18 11.29 -4.56
C GLY A 41 -6.66 10.16 -5.46
N ARG A 42 -7.57 9.57 -6.25
CA ARG A 42 -7.24 8.50 -7.20
C ARG A 42 -6.79 9.00 -8.58
N HIS A 43 -7.08 10.26 -8.90
CA HIS A 43 -6.95 10.83 -10.24
C HIS A 43 -5.54 10.77 -10.84
N ARG A 44 -4.48 10.77 -10.02
CA ARG A 44 -3.08 10.65 -10.48
C ARG A 44 -2.46 9.27 -10.27
N ILE A 45 -3.23 8.28 -9.84
CA ILE A 45 -2.74 6.92 -9.62
C ILE A 45 -3.03 6.11 -10.88
N TRP A 46 -1.99 5.90 -11.69
CA TRP A 46 -2.11 5.11 -12.93
C TRP A 46 -2.32 3.62 -12.63
N VAL A 47 -1.49 3.06 -11.74
CA VAL A 47 -1.54 1.64 -11.37
C VAL A 47 -1.07 1.46 -9.93
N VAL A 48 -1.64 0.46 -9.26
CA VAL A 48 -1.17 -0.02 -7.96
C VAL A 48 -0.54 -1.39 -8.17
N LEU A 49 0.74 -1.52 -7.82
CA LEU A 49 1.45 -2.79 -7.84
C LEU A 49 1.49 -3.37 -6.43
N LEU A 50 1.07 -4.62 -6.28
CA LEU A 50 1.06 -5.32 -4.99
C LEU A 50 2.33 -6.18 -4.89
N ASN A 51 2.96 -6.18 -3.71
CA ASN A 51 4.09 -7.06 -3.44
C ASN A 51 3.62 -8.53 -3.36
N ARG A 52 4.52 -9.50 -3.58
CA ARG A 52 4.25 -10.94 -3.50
C ARG A 52 3.71 -11.39 -2.14
N GLU A 53 4.03 -10.64 -1.08
CA GLU A 53 3.53 -10.86 0.28
C GLU A 53 2.07 -10.41 0.49
N PHE A 54 1.46 -9.75 -0.50
CA PHE A 54 0.05 -9.40 -0.45
C PHE A 54 -0.78 -10.66 -0.71
N SER A 55 -1.45 -11.18 0.33
CA SER A 55 -2.24 -12.41 0.18
C SER A 55 -3.37 -12.23 -0.85
N ASN A 56 -3.38 -13.11 -1.86
CA ASN A 56 -4.38 -13.17 -2.94
C ASN A 56 -5.85 -13.31 -2.47
N LYS A 57 -6.08 -13.62 -1.19
CA LYS A 57 -7.43 -13.69 -0.61
C LYS A 57 -8.08 -12.32 -0.41
N ALA A 58 -7.31 -11.23 -0.52
CA ALA A 58 -7.78 -9.89 -0.27
C ALA A 58 -8.14 -9.17 -1.59
N ARG A 59 -9.40 -9.26 -2.00
CA ARG A 59 -9.94 -8.43 -3.09
C ARG A 59 -9.95 -6.96 -2.64
N THR A 60 -9.38 -6.09 -3.46
CA THR A 60 -9.45 -4.63 -3.29
C THR A 60 -10.33 -4.05 -4.39
N SER A 61 -11.49 -3.54 -4.03
CA SER A 61 -12.30 -2.67 -4.87
C SER A 61 -12.09 -1.22 -4.42
N PHE A 62 -11.80 -0.32 -5.36
CA PHE A 62 -11.57 1.11 -5.12
C PHE A 62 -12.70 1.96 -5.66
#